data_AF-A0A5C4QDD4-F1
#
_entry.id   AF-A0A5C4QDD4-F1
#
_cell.length_a   1.000
_cell.length_b   1.000
_cell.length_c   1.000
_cell.angle_alpha   90.00
_cell.angle_beta   90.00
_cell.angle_gamma   90.00
#
_symmetry.space_group_name_H-M   'P 1'
#
loop_
_entity.id
_entity.type
_entity.pdbx_description
1 polymer ?
#
loop_
_entity_poly.entity_id
_entity_poly.type
_entity_poly.pdbx_seq_one_letter_code
_entity_poly.pdbx_strand_id
1 'polypeptide(L)'
;MRLEILPVLGIGHVTEGDDLAALIATAAPWLRDGDVLVVTSKIVSKAEGRLVDVPADGPERLAARDEVLAAETARVVASRGPTRIVQTHHGFVMASAGIDASNVDKTRLVLLPVDPDASARALRAALREHYGLDVAVVVTDTMGRPWRNGLTDVALGVAGMSAIRDHRGEVDPYGNELQLTQMAVVDELAAAGELIKGKCDQVPVAVVRGYLSATGPDDGDGAKVLVRDAAQDLFSLGTAEARAAGLADAVTLADGPGPTPADPAATRRAIEAVVGVVAPGTVFTLVDESEVRAGLIAEVPGWPDGATALVLGSPPAPVEPMDLVRFGADLHRLRVALAAEGIGSALLPPPSGSTASATLAL
;
A
#
# COMPACT_ATOMS: atom_id res chain seq x y z
N MET A 1 19.64 25.71 -15.51
CA MET A 1 19.40 24.39 -16.12
C MET A 1 18.35 24.54 -17.21
N ARG A 2 18.56 23.96 -18.39
CA ARG A 2 17.55 23.88 -19.45
C ARG A 2 17.18 22.41 -19.61
N LEU A 3 15.90 22.09 -19.53
CA LEU A 3 15.37 20.75 -19.77
C LEU A 3 14.67 20.71 -21.13
N GLU A 4 14.92 19.63 -21.89
CA GLU A 4 14.23 19.34 -23.14
C GLU A 4 13.59 17.95 -23.04
N ILE A 5 12.37 17.80 -23.55
CA ILE A 5 11.66 16.52 -23.62
C ILE A 5 11.43 16.20 -25.10
N LEU A 6 12.10 15.17 -25.59
CA LEU A 6 12.18 14.86 -27.02
C LEU A 6 11.52 13.50 -27.29
N PRO A 7 10.63 13.38 -28.28
CA PRO A 7 10.02 12.09 -28.63
C PRO A 7 11.00 11.23 -29.44
N VAL A 8 11.03 9.92 -29.18
CA VAL A 8 11.70 8.96 -30.07
C VAL A 8 10.67 8.40 -31.05
N LEU A 9 10.66 8.97 -32.25
CA LEU A 9 9.76 8.58 -33.33
C LEU A 9 10.34 7.40 -34.12
N GLY A 10 9.49 6.54 -34.68
CA GLY A 10 9.91 5.52 -35.64
C GLY A 10 10.36 4.17 -35.04
N ILE A 11 10.11 3.92 -33.75
CA ILE A 11 10.36 2.60 -33.12
C ILE A 11 9.46 1.49 -33.72
N GLY A 12 8.24 1.85 -34.15
CA GLY A 12 7.31 0.88 -34.74
C GLY A 12 6.67 -0.07 -33.72
N HIS A 13 6.25 -1.24 -34.19
CA HIS A 13 5.62 -2.27 -33.36
C HIS A 13 6.67 -3.20 -32.76
N VAL A 14 6.71 -3.27 -31.44
CA VAL A 14 7.55 -4.20 -30.67
C VAL A 14 6.82 -5.53 -30.46
N THR A 15 7.55 -6.62 -30.62
CA THR A 15 7.14 -8.01 -30.45
C THR A 15 8.11 -8.75 -29.53
N GLU A 16 7.74 -9.98 -29.17
CA GLU A 16 8.55 -10.81 -28.28
C GLU A 16 9.94 -11.09 -28.87
N GLY A 17 10.98 -10.89 -28.07
CA GLY A 17 12.37 -11.08 -28.45
C GLY A 17 13.02 -9.90 -29.20
N ASP A 18 12.29 -8.81 -29.47
CA ASP A 18 12.87 -7.64 -30.12
C ASP A 18 13.94 -6.96 -29.26
N ASP A 19 15.05 -6.56 -29.89
CA ASP A 19 16.13 -5.81 -29.26
C ASP A 19 15.75 -4.33 -29.12
N LEU A 20 15.29 -3.96 -27.92
CA LEU A 20 14.92 -2.58 -27.61
C LEU A 20 16.08 -1.59 -27.73
N ALA A 21 17.31 -1.99 -27.41
CA ALA A 21 18.46 -1.11 -27.53
C ALA A 21 18.71 -0.76 -28.99
N ALA A 22 18.67 -1.77 -29.88
CA ALA A 22 18.82 -1.57 -31.30
C ALA A 22 17.71 -0.72 -31.92
N LEU A 23 16.45 -0.97 -31.55
CA LEU A 23 15.31 -0.18 -32.02
C LEU A 23 15.44 1.29 -31.59
N ILE A 24 15.78 1.54 -30.32
CA ILE A 24 15.91 2.90 -29.78
C ILE A 24 17.10 3.63 -30.41
N ALA A 25 18.27 3.00 -30.49
CA ALA A 25 19.47 3.61 -31.07
C ALA A 25 19.29 3.93 -32.56
N THR A 26 18.57 3.08 -33.30
CA THR A 26 18.23 3.32 -34.71
C THR A 26 17.26 4.49 -34.87
N ALA A 27 16.23 4.56 -34.02
CA ALA A 27 15.21 5.60 -34.07
C ALA A 27 15.72 6.97 -33.55
N ALA A 28 16.70 6.95 -32.64
CA ALA A 28 17.29 8.13 -32.04
C ALA A 28 18.82 8.16 -32.16
N PRO A 29 19.37 8.29 -33.38
CA PRO A 29 20.83 8.42 -33.59
C PRO A 29 21.39 9.73 -33.02
N TRP A 30 20.53 10.60 -32.51
CA TRP A 30 20.83 11.89 -31.88
C TRP A 30 20.96 11.81 -30.35
N LEU A 31 20.80 10.61 -29.75
CA LEU A 31 21.06 10.36 -28.33
C LEU A 31 22.49 10.74 -27.96
N ARG A 32 22.66 11.16 -26.70
CA ARG A 32 23.95 11.61 -26.16
C ARG A 32 24.09 11.17 -24.71
N ASP A 33 25.32 11.11 -24.24
CA ASP A 33 25.61 10.81 -22.84
C ASP A 33 24.88 11.78 -21.89
N GLY A 34 24.39 11.23 -20.77
CA GLY A 34 23.60 11.96 -19.79
C GLY A 34 22.12 12.15 -20.15
N ASP A 35 21.66 11.67 -21.31
CA ASP A 35 20.22 11.60 -21.61
C ASP A 35 19.52 10.61 -20.67
N VAL A 36 18.27 10.93 -20.29
CA VAL A 36 17.38 10.03 -19.53
C VAL A 36 16.29 9.50 -20.46
N LEU A 37 16.28 8.20 -20.73
CA LEU A 37 15.27 7.54 -21.53
C LEU A 37 14.09 7.15 -20.64
N VAL A 38 12.93 7.74 -20.91
CA VAL A 38 11.65 7.42 -20.28
C VAL A 38 10.90 6.44 -21.18
N VAL A 39 10.93 5.17 -20.83
CA VAL A 39 10.47 4.03 -21.64
C VAL A 39 9.19 3.46 -21.08
N THR A 40 8.12 3.38 -21.87
CA THR A 40 6.88 2.73 -21.38
C THR A 40 7.09 1.24 -21.13
N SER A 41 6.52 0.74 -20.03
CA SER A 41 6.49 -0.66 -19.63
C SER A 41 5.99 -1.55 -20.76
N LYS A 42 5.04 -1.09 -21.58
CA LYS A 42 4.43 -1.91 -22.64
C LYS A 42 5.43 -2.44 -23.66
N ILE A 43 6.42 -1.65 -24.09
CA ILE A 43 7.41 -2.17 -25.05
C ILE A 43 8.40 -3.12 -24.38
N VAL A 44 8.72 -2.87 -23.11
CA VAL A 44 9.53 -3.77 -22.27
C VAL A 44 8.82 -5.11 -22.11
N SER A 45 7.57 -5.09 -21.65
CA SER A 45 6.71 -6.26 -21.53
C SER A 45 6.56 -7.03 -22.83
N LYS A 46 6.38 -6.35 -23.97
CA LYS A 46 6.28 -7.03 -25.27
C LYS A 46 7.57 -7.72 -25.65
N ALA A 47 8.71 -7.04 -25.55
CA ALA A 47 10.02 -7.61 -25.84
C ALA A 47 10.34 -8.81 -24.93
N GLU A 48 9.91 -8.75 -23.66
CA GLU A 48 10.10 -9.82 -22.67
C GLU A 48 9.03 -10.93 -22.69
N GLY A 49 8.11 -10.94 -23.65
CA GLY A 49 7.09 -11.99 -23.77
C GLY A 49 6.03 -11.97 -22.67
N ARG A 50 5.80 -10.82 -22.02
CA ARG A 50 4.77 -10.61 -20.98
C ARG A 50 3.37 -10.39 -21.56
N LEU A 51 3.01 -11.21 -22.54
CA LEU A 51 1.70 -11.23 -23.18
C LEU A 51 0.94 -12.49 -22.76
N VAL A 52 -0.35 -12.35 -22.47
CA VAL A 52 -1.23 -13.49 -22.14
C VAL A 52 -2.40 -13.53 -23.11
N ASP A 53 -2.64 -14.71 -23.68
CA ASP A 53 -3.78 -14.95 -24.55
C ASP A 53 -5.07 -15.08 -23.73
N VAL A 54 -6.13 -14.43 -24.22
CA VAL A 54 -7.46 -14.41 -23.61
C VAL A 54 -8.54 -14.42 -24.70
N PRO A 55 -9.74 -14.95 -24.42
CA PRO A 55 -10.88 -14.84 -25.33
C PRO A 55 -11.15 -13.39 -25.75
N ALA A 56 -11.58 -13.15 -26.99
CA ALA A 56 -11.74 -11.78 -27.53
C ALA A 56 -12.80 -10.95 -26.79
N ASP A 57 -13.86 -11.60 -26.32
CA ASP A 57 -15.01 -11.00 -25.65
C ASP A 57 -15.75 -12.05 -24.78
N GLY A 58 -16.90 -11.65 -24.22
CA GLY A 58 -17.77 -12.53 -23.46
C GLY A 58 -17.37 -12.74 -21.98
N PRO A 59 -18.18 -13.52 -21.24
CA PRO A 59 -17.90 -13.86 -19.85
C PRO A 59 -16.60 -14.65 -19.67
N GLU A 60 -16.19 -15.43 -20.67
CA GLU A 60 -14.94 -16.19 -20.67
C GLU A 60 -13.72 -15.27 -20.64
N ARG A 61 -13.77 -14.14 -21.37
CA ARG A 61 -12.71 -13.11 -21.30
C ARG A 61 -12.60 -12.52 -19.90
N LEU A 62 -13.73 -12.23 -19.27
CA LEU A 62 -13.75 -11.65 -17.93
C LEU A 62 -13.16 -12.63 -16.92
N ALA A 63 -13.54 -13.91 -16.97
CA ALA A 63 -12.99 -14.95 -16.12
C ALA A 63 -11.48 -15.11 -16.30
N ALA A 64 -10.99 -15.17 -17.55
CA ALA A 64 -9.56 -15.25 -17.84
C ALA A 64 -8.80 -14.02 -17.33
N ARG A 65 -9.36 -12.81 -17.50
CA ARG A 65 -8.76 -11.58 -16.97
C ARG A 65 -8.72 -11.59 -15.44
N ASP A 66 -9.75 -12.09 -14.77
CA ASP A 66 -9.80 -12.17 -13.31
C ASP A 66 -8.80 -13.19 -12.77
N GLU A 67 -8.57 -14.30 -13.47
CA GLU A 67 -7.53 -15.28 -13.15
C GLU A 67 -6.13 -14.67 -13.29
N VAL A 68 -5.86 -13.97 -14.40
CA VAL A 68 -4.59 -13.24 -14.60
C VAL A 68 -4.39 -12.17 -13.53
N LEU A 69 -5.44 -11.41 -13.19
CA LEU A 69 -5.38 -10.43 -12.12
C LEU A 69 -5.07 -11.07 -10.78
N ALA A 70 -5.68 -12.21 -10.46
CA ALA A 70 -5.39 -12.94 -9.23
C ALA A 70 -3.93 -13.42 -9.19
N ALA A 71 -3.41 -13.92 -10.32
CA ALA A 71 -2.02 -14.38 -10.41
C ALA A 71 -1.00 -13.23 -10.22
N GLU A 72 -1.29 -12.03 -10.71
CA GLU A 72 -0.43 -10.85 -10.58
C GLU A 72 -0.66 -10.05 -9.27
N THR A 73 -1.59 -10.49 -8.42
CA THR A 73 -1.96 -9.82 -7.17
C THR A 73 -1.33 -10.51 -5.95
N ALA A 74 -0.58 -9.75 -5.16
CA ALA A 74 -0.13 -10.18 -3.83
C ALA A 74 -1.24 -10.03 -2.78
N ARG A 75 -1.97 -8.90 -2.82
CA ARG A 75 -3.17 -8.67 -1.99
C ARG A 75 -4.12 -7.65 -2.62
N VAL A 76 -5.40 -7.78 -2.29
CA VAL A 76 -6.41 -6.77 -2.64
C VAL A 76 -6.35 -5.63 -1.62
N VAL A 77 -6.29 -4.39 -2.11
CA VAL A 77 -6.35 -3.18 -1.27
C VAL A 77 -7.77 -2.65 -1.21
N ALA A 78 -8.43 -2.49 -2.36
CA ALA A 78 -9.78 -1.94 -2.44
C ALA A 78 -10.57 -2.47 -3.64
N SER A 79 -11.88 -2.60 -3.47
CA SER A 79 -12.80 -3.10 -4.49
C SER A 79 -13.97 -2.14 -4.69
N ARG A 80 -14.30 -1.85 -5.96
CA ARG A 80 -15.52 -1.11 -6.31
C ARG A 80 -16.08 -1.61 -7.64
N GLY A 81 -17.19 -2.35 -7.58
CA GLY A 81 -17.74 -3.02 -8.77
C GLY A 81 -16.71 -3.99 -9.36
N PRO A 82 -16.40 -3.92 -10.67
CA PRO A 82 -15.35 -4.75 -11.29
C PRO A 82 -13.93 -4.20 -11.05
N THR A 83 -13.78 -2.96 -10.57
CA THR A 83 -12.47 -2.35 -10.35
C THR A 83 -11.85 -2.89 -9.06
N ARG A 84 -10.56 -3.20 -9.14
CA ARG A 84 -9.71 -3.61 -8.01
C ARG A 84 -8.48 -2.72 -7.98
N ILE A 85 -8.18 -2.16 -6.82
CA ILE A 85 -6.84 -1.66 -6.46
C ILE A 85 -6.16 -2.80 -5.72
N VAL A 86 -4.98 -3.18 -6.19
CA VAL A 86 -4.24 -4.33 -5.68
C VAL A 86 -2.79 -3.94 -5.47
N GLN A 87 -2.13 -4.64 -4.56
CA GLN A 87 -0.68 -4.68 -4.50
C GLN A 87 -0.20 -5.80 -5.42
N THR A 88 0.67 -5.51 -6.37
CA THR A 88 1.32 -6.52 -7.23
C THR A 88 2.45 -7.22 -6.49
N HIS A 89 3.01 -8.31 -7.05
CA HIS A 89 4.17 -8.98 -6.46
C HIS A 89 5.44 -8.12 -6.43
N HIS A 90 5.52 -7.09 -7.27
CA HIS A 90 6.56 -6.05 -7.21
C HIS A 90 6.39 -5.11 -5.99
N GLY A 91 5.17 -5.04 -5.43
CA GLY A 91 4.78 -4.11 -4.38
C GLY A 91 4.04 -2.86 -4.86
N PHE A 92 3.86 -2.64 -6.18
CA PHE A 92 3.09 -1.51 -6.69
C PHE A 92 1.61 -1.60 -6.28
N VAL A 93 1.06 -0.52 -5.73
CA VAL A 93 -0.37 -0.41 -5.39
C VAL A 93 -1.10 0.36 -6.48
N MET A 94 -1.81 -0.35 -7.35
CA MET A 94 -2.42 0.24 -8.55
C MET A 94 -3.68 -0.50 -9.00
N ALA A 95 -4.38 0.08 -9.97
CA ALA A 95 -5.58 -0.52 -10.53
C ALA A 95 -5.23 -1.74 -11.39
N SER A 96 -5.93 -2.85 -11.17
CA SER A 96 -5.85 -4.07 -12.01
C SER A 96 -4.42 -4.58 -12.25
N ALA A 97 -3.52 -4.45 -11.27
CA ALA A 97 -2.14 -4.91 -11.31
C ALA A 97 -1.30 -4.38 -12.50
N GLY A 98 -1.69 -3.26 -13.12
CA GLY A 98 -1.02 -2.77 -14.34
C GLY A 98 -1.29 -3.61 -15.58
N ILE A 99 -2.25 -4.55 -15.52
CA ILE A 99 -2.70 -5.33 -16.67
C ILE A 99 -3.38 -4.40 -17.67
N ASP A 100 -2.81 -4.31 -18.87
CA ASP A 100 -3.31 -3.47 -19.94
C ASP A 100 -3.92 -4.31 -21.07
N ALA A 101 -5.03 -3.85 -21.63
CA ALA A 101 -5.69 -4.42 -22.81
C ALA A 101 -5.67 -3.45 -24.01
N SER A 102 -5.03 -2.28 -23.85
CA SER A 102 -4.88 -1.26 -24.88
C SER A 102 -3.58 -1.49 -25.68
N ASN A 103 -3.56 -1.01 -26.93
CA ASN A 103 -2.39 -1.10 -27.83
C ASN A 103 -1.88 -2.54 -28.05
N VAL A 104 -2.77 -3.53 -27.89
CA VAL A 104 -2.57 -4.94 -28.24
C VAL A 104 -3.81 -5.48 -28.95
N ASP A 105 -3.68 -6.67 -29.53
CA ASP A 105 -4.83 -7.39 -30.09
C ASP A 105 -5.87 -7.64 -28.99
N LYS A 106 -7.16 -7.65 -29.37
CA LYS A 106 -8.24 -7.92 -28.44
C LYS A 106 -8.06 -9.28 -27.76
N THR A 107 -7.43 -10.27 -28.37
CA THR A 107 -7.20 -11.58 -27.75
C THR A 107 -6.01 -11.61 -26.78
N ARG A 108 -5.42 -10.46 -26.42
CA ARG A 108 -4.26 -10.41 -25.54
C ARG A 108 -4.40 -9.41 -24.42
N LEU A 109 -3.68 -9.68 -23.34
CA LEU A 109 -3.38 -8.77 -22.24
C LEU A 109 -1.86 -8.57 -22.15
N VAL A 110 -1.43 -7.39 -21.74
CA VAL A 110 -0.04 -7.08 -21.41
C VAL A 110 0.11 -7.05 -19.90
N LEU A 111 1.06 -7.79 -19.38
CA LEU A 111 1.45 -7.76 -17.97
C LEU A 111 2.66 -6.85 -17.79
N LEU A 112 2.91 -6.40 -16.56
CA LEU A 112 4.14 -5.66 -16.26
C LEU A 112 5.39 -6.55 -16.47
N PRO A 113 6.57 -5.95 -16.75
CA PRO A 113 7.85 -6.65 -16.69
C PRO A 113 8.01 -7.28 -15.30
N VAL A 114 8.61 -8.48 -15.23
CA VAL A 114 8.76 -9.22 -13.94
C VAL A 114 9.71 -8.49 -12.97
N ASP A 115 10.72 -7.84 -13.51
CA ASP A 115 11.64 -7.00 -12.76
C ASP A 115 11.98 -5.75 -13.59
N PRO A 116 11.17 -4.68 -13.52
CA PRO A 116 11.38 -3.48 -14.32
C PRO A 116 12.72 -2.79 -14.05
N ASP A 117 13.28 -2.95 -12.85
CA ASP A 117 14.63 -2.45 -12.51
C ASP A 117 15.69 -3.25 -13.29
N ALA A 118 15.59 -4.59 -13.31
CA ALA A 118 16.48 -5.42 -14.13
C ALA A 118 16.33 -5.10 -15.62
N SER A 119 15.10 -4.89 -16.12
CA SER A 119 14.86 -4.48 -17.50
C SER A 119 15.54 -3.15 -17.83
N ALA A 120 15.46 -2.15 -16.94
CA ALA A 120 16.13 -0.85 -17.11
C ALA A 120 17.66 -1.01 -17.18
N ARG A 121 18.23 -1.85 -16.30
CA ARG A 121 19.67 -2.14 -16.28
C ARG A 121 20.13 -2.84 -17.54
N ALA A 122 19.39 -3.85 -18.00
CA ALA A 122 19.69 -4.57 -19.23
C ALA A 122 19.69 -3.65 -20.45
N LEU A 123 18.67 -2.78 -20.57
CA LEU A 123 18.58 -1.80 -21.65
C LEU A 123 19.73 -0.79 -21.60
N ARG A 124 20.05 -0.25 -20.42
CA ARG A 124 21.19 0.65 -20.24
C ARG A 124 22.50 -0.03 -20.64
N ALA A 125 22.74 -1.25 -20.17
CA ALA A 125 23.95 -2.01 -20.45
C ALA A 125 24.10 -2.26 -21.96
N ALA A 126 23.03 -2.68 -22.65
CA ALA A 126 23.05 -2.92 -24.08
C ALA A 126 23.31 -1.63 -24.90
N LEU A 127 22.71 -0.50 -24.52
CA LEU A 127 22.98 0.80 -25.14
C LEU A 127 24.44 1.23 -24.96
N ARG A 128 25.00 0.98 -23.78
CA ARG A 128 26.40 1.30 -23.48
C ARG A 128 27.37 0.38 -24.24
N GLU A 129 27.13 -0.93 -24.23
CA GLU A 129 28.03 -1.92 -24.83
C GLU A 129 28.02 -1.88 -26.36
N HIS A 130 26.84 -1.77 -26.97
CA HIS A 130 26.70 -1.90 -28.42
C HIS A 130 26.76 -0.55 -29.15
N TYR A 131 26.40 0.55 -28.47
CA TYR A 131 26.32 1.87 -29.08
C TYR A 131 27.19 2.93 -28.41
N GLY A 132 27.90 2.59 -27.33
CA GLY A 132 28.77 3.51 -26.61
C GLY A 132 28.03 4.67 -25.93
N LEU A 133 26.72 4.53 -25.69
CA LEU A 133 25.87 5.56 -25.11
C LEU A 133 25.77 5.40 -23.59
N ASP A 134 26.21 6.40 -22.82
CA ASP A 134 26.04 6.41 -21.37
C ASP A 134 24.79 7.20 -20.96
N VAL A 135 23.67 6.48 -20.85
CA VAL A 135 22.35 7.06 -20.54
C VAL A 135 21.76 6.48 -19.26
N ALA A 136 20.78 7.18 -18.69
CA ALA A 136 19.90 6.61 -17.67
C ALA A 136 18.61 6.09 -18.32
N VAL A 137 18.00 5.07 -17.74
CA VAL A 137 16.76 4.45 -18.23
C VAL A 137 15.75 4.43 -17.10
N VAL A 138 14.54 4.92 -17.36
CA VAL A 138 13.38 4.85 -16.47
C VAL A 138 12.26 4.12 -17.19
N VAL A 139 11.88 2.95 -16.69
CA VAL A 139 10.71 2.20 -17.17
C VAL A 139 9.47 2.75 -16.48
N THR A 140 8.45 3.17 -17.22
CA THR A 140 7.26 3.85 -16.69
C THR A 140 5.97 3.16 -17.03
N ASP A 141 4.98 3.31 -16.17
CA ASP A 141 3.60 2.96 -16.50
C ASP A 141 2.62 3.99 -15.96
N THR A 142 1.44 3.98 -16.56
CA THR A 142 0.38 4.93 -16.26
C THR A 142 -0.44 4.46 -15.06
N MET A 143 -0.53 5.28 -14.01
CA MET A 143 -1.36 4.98 -12.85
C MET A 143 -2.20 6.16 -12.38
N GLY A 144 -3.30 5.82 -11.70
CA GLY A 144 -4.06 6.77 -10.89
C GLY A 144 -3.36 7.01 -9.55
N ARG A 145 -3.85 7.98 -8.77
CA ARG A 145 -3.37 8.22 -7.40
C ARG A 145 -4.50 8.71 -6.50
N PRO A 146 -4.43 8.48 -5.18
CA PRO A 146 -5.45 8.94 -4.25
C PRO A 146 -5.73 10.46 -4.37
N TRP A 147 -6.99 10.83 -4.15
CA TRP A 147 -7.46 12.21 -4.02
C TRP A 147 -7.33 13.12 -5.25
N ARG A 148 -6.90 12.60 -6.40
CA ARG A 148 -6.77 13.37 -7.65
C ARG A 148 -7.40 12.64 -8.83
N ASN A 149 -8.15 13.37 -9.64
CA ASN A 149 -8.64 12.88 -10.92
C ASN A 149 -7.53 12.90 -11.97
N GLY A 150 -7.60 11.97 -12.92
CA GLY A 150 -6.63 11.83 -14.02
C GLY A 150 -5.44 10.95 -13.67
N LEU A 151 -4.81 10.42 -14.72
CA LEU A 151 -3.66 9.52 -14.62
C LEU A 151 -2.36 10.28 -14.82
N THR A 152 -1.25 9.71 -14.36
CA THR A 152 0.11 10.19 -14.63
C THR A 152 1.02 8.98 -14.76
N ASP A 153 2.10 9.10 -15.52
CA ASP A 153 3.13 8.07 -15.52
C ASP A 153 3.99 8.18 -14.27
N VAL A 154 4.37 7.03 -13.74
CA VAL A 154 5.35 6.91 -12.65
C VAL A 154 6.43 5.92 -13.05
N ALA A 155 7.54 5.91 -12.32
CA ALA A 155 8.60 4.93 -12.51
C ALA A 155 8.23 3.57 -11.91
N LEU A 156 8.40 2.52 -12.70
CA LEU A 156 8.39 1.12 -12.25
C LEU A 156 9.80 0.57 -12.08
N GLY A 157 10.75 1.06 -12.87
CA GLY A 157 12.15 0.65 -12.82
C GLY A 157 13.09 1.79 -13.21
N VAL A 158 14.32 1.81 -12.68
CA VAL A 158 15.34 2.78 -13.07
C VAL A 158 16.76 2.20 -13.03
N ALA A 159 17.59 2.64 -13.96
CA ALA A 159 19.03 2.39 -13.99
C ALA A 159 19.82 3.63 -14.40
N GLY A 160 21.02 3.80 -13.81
CA GLY A 160 21.97 4.87 -14.14
C GLY A 160 21.67 6.22 -13.48
N MET A 161 20.71 6.27 -12.55
CA MET A 161 20.45 7.44 -11.71
C MET A 161 19.72 7.06 -10.41
N SER A 162 19.81 7.91 -9.39
CA SER A 162 19.05 7.75 -8.14
C SER A 162 17.57 8.03 -8.35
N ALA A 163 16.71 7.16 -7.82
CA ALA A 163 15.25 7.35 -7.85
C ALA A 163 14.80 8.54 -6.98
N ILE A 164 15.48 8.75 -5.85
CA ILE A 164 15.19 9.81 -4.88
C ILE A 164 16.33 10.83 -4.90
N ARG A 165 15.97 12.11 -5.01
CA ARG A 165 16.83 13.22 -4.61
C ARG A 165 16.56 13.56 -3.16
N ASP A 166 17.49 13.21 -2.29
CA ASP A 166 17.40 13.43 -0.86
C ASP A 166 17.95 14.83 -0.51
N HIS A 167 17.08 15.70 -0.01
CA HIS A 167 17.46 17.03 0.46
C HIS A 167 17.65 17.07 1.98
N ARG A 168 17.54 15.94 2.69
CA ARG A 168 17.66 15.92 4.14
C ARG A 168 19.08 16.33 4.57
N GLY A 169 19.15 17.20 5.56
CA GLY A 169 20.41 17.80 6.03
C GLY A 169 20.91 18.97 5.17
N GLU A 170 20.29 19.26 4.02
CA GLU A 170 20.56 20.51 3.30
C GLU A 170 19.95 21.70 4.06
N VAL A 171 20.62 22.86 3.96
CA VAL A 171 20.17 24.11 4.58
C VAL A 171 19.60 25.03 3.50
N ASP A 172 18.38 25.48 3.69
CA ASP A 172 17.71 26.39 2.76
C ASP A 172 18.33 27.82 2.80
N PRO A 173 17.98 28.71 1.85
CA PRO A 173 18.50 30.08 1.83
C PRO A 173 18.18 30.94 3.06
N TYR A 174 17.29 30.48 3.95
CA TYR A 174 16.89 31.15 5.18
C TYR A 174 17.55 30.55 6.42
N GLY A 175 18.39 29.52 6.26
CA GLY A 175 19.10 28.87 7.36
C GLY A 175 18.35 27.69 8.00
N ASN A 176 17.23 27.23 7.41
CA ASN A 176 16.51 26.08 7.93
C ASN A 176 17.06 24.78 7.36
N GLU A 177 17.33 23.81 8.22
CA GLU A 177 17.69 22.46 7.79
C GLU A 177 16.43 21.69 7.33
N LEU A 178 16.51 21.10 6.15
CA LEU A 178 15.45 20.26 5.60
C LEU A 178 15.50 18.87 6.26
N GLN A 179 14.42 18.47 6.94
CA GLN A 179 14.38 17.22 7.72
C GLN A 179 13.68 16.06 7.01
N LEU A 180 12.73 16.35 6.11
CA LEU A 180 11.87 15.34 5.48
C LEU A 180 11.88 15.39 3.95
N THR A 181 12.53 16.39 3.37
CA THR A 181 12.39 16.68 1.94
C THR A 181 13.14 15.64 1.11
N GLN A 182 12.39 14.75 0.49
CA GLN A 182 12.87 13.79 -0.48
C GLN A 182 11.98 13.90 -1.73
N MET A 183 12.60 13.98 -2.89
CA MET A 183 11.90 14.12 -4.16
C MET A 183 12.03 12.83 -4.96
N ALA A 184 10.92 12.20 -5.30
CA ALA A 184 10.86 11.05 -6.20
C ALA A 184 11.10 11.52 -7.64
N VAL A 185 12.35 11.88 -7.95
CA VAL A 185 12.67 12.59 -9.19
C VAL A 185 12.37 11.76 -10.44
N VAL A 186 12.49 10.45 -10.36
CA VAL A 186 12.14 9.57 -11.49
C VAL A 186 10.64 9.57 -11.79
N ASP A 187 9.77 9.80 -10.79
CA ASP A 187 8.33 9.98 -11.03
C ASP A 187 8.04 11.33 -11.70
N GLU A 188 8.79 12.39 -11.34
CA GLU A 188 8.67 13.69 -12.03
C GLU A 188 9.11 13.58 -13.50
N LEU A 189 10.19 12.86 -13.77
CA LEU A 189 10.68 12.59 -15.13
C LEU A 189 9.73 11.69 -15.91
N ALA A 190 9.16 10.67 -15.27
CA ALA A 190 8.14 9.80 -15.86
C ALA A 190 6.91 10.60 -16.29
N ALA A 191 6.38 11.43 -15.38
CA ALA A 191 5.25 12.31 -15.65
C ALA A 191 5.54 13.32 -16.76
N ALA A 192 6.76 13.88 -16.80
CA ALA A 192 7.19 14.80 -17.84
C ALA A 192 7.29 14.11 -19.22
N GLY A 193 7.88 12.90 -19.27
CA GLY A 193 8.01 12.12 -20.50
C GLY A 193 6.65 11.75 -21.11
N GLU A 194 5.64 11.48 -20.28
CA GLU A 194 4.28 11.19 -20.76
C GLU A 194 3.66 12.32 -21.61
N LEU A 195 4.02 13.58 -21.33
CA LEU A 195 3.49 14.74 -22.07
C LEU A 195 3.79 14.68 -23.57
N ILE A 196 4.91 14.06 -23.96
CA ILE A 196 5.31 13.93 -25.37
C ILE A 196 5.06 12.53 -25.94
N LYS A 197 4.99 11.50 -25.09
CA LYS A 197 4.67 10.14 -25.53
C LYS A 197 3.24 10.04 -26.04
N GLY A 198 2.31 10.65 -25.31
CA GLY A 198 0.88 10.56 -25.58
C GLY A 198 0.35 9.12 -25.53
N LYS A 199 -0.98 8.96 -25.62
CA LYS A 199 -1.61 7.62 -25.54
C LYS A 199 -1.74 6.90 -26.89
N CYS A 200 -1.79 7.67 -27.98
CA CYS A 200 -2.08 7.15 -29.32
C CYS A 200 -0.99 7.46 -30.34
N ASP A 201 0.03 8.23 -29.95
CA ASP A 201 1.01 8.81 -30.89
C ASP A 201 2.12 7.84 -31.29
N GLN A 202 2.08 6.59 -30.80
CA GLN A 202 3.06 5.53 -31.06
C GLN A 202 4.50 5.95 -30.71
N VAL A 203 4.66 6.72 -29.62
CA VAL A 203 5.95 7.17 -29.09
C VAL A 203 6.18 6.47 -27.74
N PRO A 204 6.78 5.26 -27.72
CA PRO A 204 6.94 4.51 -26.48
C PRO A 204 8.15 4.98 -25.65
N VAL A 205 9.01 5.84 -26.21
CA VAL A 205 10.18 6.39 -25.53
C VAL A 205 10.23 7.90 -25.69
N ALA A 206 10.41 8.59 -24.57
CA ALA A 206 10.78 10.00 -24.54
C ALA A 206 12.20 10.15 -23.96
N VAL A 207 12.91 11.18 -24.38
CA VAL A 207 14.23 11.52 -23.85
C VAL A 207 14.13 12.82 -23.09
N VAL A 208 14.48 12.80 -21.81
CA VAL A 208 14.68 14.00 -21.00
C VAL A 208 16.16 14.36 -21.01
N ARG A 209 16.49 15.50 -21.62
CA ARG A 209 17.85 15.99 -21.78
C ARG A 209 18.12 17.20 -20.88
N GLY A 210 19.33 17.24 -20.33
CA GLY A 210 19.82 18.35 -19.51
C GLY A 210 19.51 18.24 -18.02
N TYR A 211 18.91 17.13 -17.57
CA TYR A 211 18.73 16.83 -16.15
C TYR A 211 20.03 16.29 -15.53
N LEU A 212 20.65 15.28 -16.15
CA LEU A 212 21.95 14.76 -15.76
C LEU A 212 23.07 15.44 -16.55
N SER A 213 24.19 15.74 -15.89
CA SER A 213 25.45 16.09 -16.57
C SER A 213 26.29 14.86 -16.92
N ALA A 214 26.12 13.77 -16.17
CA ALA A 214 26.64 12.44 -16.41
C ALA A 214 25.75 11.44 -15.65
N THR A 215 25.73 10.17 -16.07
CA THR A 215 25.00 9.14 -15.34
C THR A 215 25.73 8.74 -14.06
N GLY A 216 25.05 8.01 -13.18
CA GLY A 216 25.67 7.38 -12.03
C GLY A 216 26.74 6.35 -12.44
N PRO A 217 27.81 6.17 -11.64
CA PRO A 217 28.85 5.19 -11.91
C PRO A 217 28.31 3.74 -11.89
N ASP A 218 27.21 3.51 -11.16
CA ASP A 218 26.47 2.26 -11.07
C ASP A 218 25.00 2.46 -11.51
N ASP A 219 24.23 1.37 -11.47
CA ASP A 219 22.81 1.42 -11.82
C ASP A 219 21.92 1.95 -10.70
N GLY A 220 22.44 2.11 -9.48
CA GLY A 220 21.69 2.46 -8.29
C GLY A 220 20.75 1.36 -7.78
N ASP A 221 19.99 1.70 -6.73
CA ASP A 221 19.10 0.78 -6.01
C ASP A 221 17.82 0.41 -6.79
N GLY A 222 17.51 1.12 -7.88
CA GLY A 222 16.29 0.93 -8.65
C GLY A 222 15.08 1.70 -8.09
N ALA A 223 13.92 1.56 -8.75
CA ALA A 223 12.67 2.22 -8.40
C ALA A 223 11.97 1.53 -7.22
N LYS A 224 12.39 0.31 -6.86
CA LYS A 224 11.89 -0.39 -5.66
C LYS A 224 12.00 0.42 -4.37
N VAL A 225 12.94 1.37 -4.30
CA VAL A 225 13.10 2.26 -3.13
C VAL A 225 11.94 3.24 -2.96
N LEU A 226 11.14 3.47 -4.01
CA LEU A 226 9.92 4.28 -3.97
C LEU A 226 8.72 3.48 -3.42
N VAL A 227 8.79 2.15 -3.45
CA VAL A 227 7.74 1.28 -2.94
C VAL A 227 7.78 1.29 -1.42
N ARG A 228 6.72 1.79 -0.80
CA ARG A 228 6.56 1.77 0.66
C ARG A 228 6.21 0.36 1.12
N ASP A 229 6.90 -0.12 2.15
CA ASP A 229 6.58 -1.39 2.78
C ASP A 229 5.14 -1.39 3.33
N ALA A 230 4.44 -2.51 3.19
CA ALA A 230 3.04 -2.61 3.61
C ALA A 230 2.86 -2.39 5.13
N ALA A 231 3.86 -2.68 5.96
CA ALA A 231 3.83 -2.39 7.39
C ALA A 231 3.92 -0.89 7.71
N GLN A 232 4.39 -0.07 6.75
CA GLN A 232 4.45 1.39 6.86
C GLN A 232 3.26 2.06 6.13
N ASP A 233 2.39 1.29 5.48
CA ASP A 233 1.28 1.80 4.69
C ASP A 233 0.09 2.20 5.59
N LEU A 234 -0.09 3.51 5.75
CA LEU A 234 -1.23 4.09 6.48
C LEU A 234 -2.58 3.91 5.76
N PHE A 235 -2.59 3.42 4.51
CA PHE A 235 -3.77 3.23 3.67
C PHE A 235 -3.89 1.78 3.19
N SER A 236 -3.53 0.83 4.05
CA SER A 236 -3.42 -0.58 3.72
C SER A 236 -4.74 -1.21 3.22
N LEU A 237 -5.91 -0.69 3.60
CA LEU A 237 -7.21 -1.16 3.12
C LEU A 237 -8.10 -0.02 2.62
N GLY A 238 -8.92 -0.34 1.62
CA GLY A 238 -10.07 0.46 1.23
C GLY A 238 -11.11 0.53 2.35
N THR A 239 -11.94 1.58 2.34
CA THR A 239 -12.91 1.82 3.42
C THR A 239 -13.91 0.67 3.61
N ALA A 240 -14.35 0.03 2.52
CA ALA A 240 -15.28 -1.08 2.60
C ALA A 240 -14.61 -2.32 3.21
N GLU A 241 -13.39 -2.61 2.77
CA GLU A 241 -12.55 -3.71 3.25
C GLU A 241 -12.19 -3.54 4.72
N ALA A 242 -11.78 -2.33 5.14
CA ALA A 242 -11.48 -2.02 6.53
C ALA A 242 -12.70 -2.21 7.45
N ARG A 243 -13.90 -1.79 7.00
CA ARG A 243 -15.15 -2.01 7.74
C ARG A 243 -15.50 -3.49 7.85
N ALA A 244 -15.33 -4.24 6.76
CA ALA A 244 -15.62 -5.67 6.75
C ALA A 244 -14.65 -6.44 7.66
N ALA A 245 -13.35 -6.10 7.63
CA ALA A 245 -12.34 -6.68 8.52
C ALA A 245 -12.66 -6.40 9.99
N GLY A 246 -12.92 -5.14 10.35
CA GLY A 246 -13.28 -4.79 11.73
C GLY A 246 -14.56 -5.46 12.22
N LEU A 247 -15.55 -5.70 11.35
CA LEU A 247 -16.75 -6.47 11.71
C LEU A 247 -16.42 -7.94 11.95
N ALA A 248 -15.55 -8.54 11.13
CA ALA A 248 -15.12 -9.92 11.32
C ALA A 248 -14.37 -10.08 12.65
N ASP A 249 -13.42 -9.19 12.93
CA ASP A 249 -12.62 -9.20 14.16
C ASP A 249 -13.49 -9.04 15.42
N ALA A 250 -14.55 -8.21 15.36
CA ALA A 250 -15.49 -8.05 16.46
C ALA A 250 -16.27 -9.35 16.77
N VAL A 251 -16.59 -10.15 15.76
CA VAL A 251 -17.34 -11.41 15.91
C VAL A 251 -16.44 -12.55 16.40
N THR A 252 -15.15 -12.54 16.06
CA THR A 252 -14.18 -13.58 16.42
C THR A 252 -13.28 -13.18 17.61
N LEU A 253 -13.73 -12.23 18.42
CA LEU A 253 -12.96 -11.68 19.52
C LEU A 253 -12.50 -12.78 20.49
N ALA A 254 -11.19 -12.85 20.75
CA ALA A 254 -10.61 -13.79 21.69
C ALA A 254 -11.06 -13.51 23.13
N ASP A 255 -11.23 -14.59 23.91
CA ASP A 255 -11.55 -14.53 25.33
C ASP A 255 -10.29 -14.81 26.15
N GLY A 256 -9.63 -13.75 26.60
CA GLY A 256 -8.32 -13.83 27.24
C GLY A 256 -7.56 -12.49 27.25
N PRO A 257 -6.67 -12.27 28.23
CA PRO A 257 -5.78 -11.12 28.23
C PRO A 257 -4.80 -11.18 27.04
N GLY A 258 -4.30 -10.01 26.64
CA GLY A 258 -3.31 -9.90 25.57
C GLY A 258 -1.89 -10.28 26.06
N PRO A 259 -0.92 -10.44 25.15
CA PRO A 259 0.48 -10.69 25.53
C PRO A 259 1.16 -9.45 26.13
N THR A 260 0.56 -8.27 25.97
CA THR A 260 1.06 -6.99 26.48
C THR A 260 0.17 -6.53 27.64
N PRO A 261 0.75 -6.03 28.75
CA PRO A 261 -0.02 -5.43 29.83
C PRO A 261 -0.95 -4.33 29.33
N ALA A 262 -2.16 -4.28 29.89
CA ALA A 262 -3.15 -3.29 29.49
C ALA A 262 -2.71 -1.87 29.88
N ASP A 263 -2.64 -0.97 28.90
CA ASP A 263 -2.40 0.45 29.17
C ASP A 263 -3.65 1.09 29.82
N PRO A 264 -3.54 1.69 31.02
CA PRO A 264 -4.65 2.38 31.66
C PRO A 264 -5.25 3.51 30.83
N ALA A 265 -4.43 4.25 30.06
CA ALA A 265 -4.93 5.34 29.22
C ALA A 265 -5.77 4.79 28.05
N ALA A 266 -5.28 3.76 27.38
CA ALA A 266 -6.01 3.02 26.36
C ALA A 266 -7.32 2.38 26.88
N THR A 267 -7.26 1.79 28.07
CA THR A 267 -8.44 1.23 28.74
C THR A 267 -9.52 2.28 28.99
N ARG A 268 -9.14 3.48 29.45
CA ARG A 268 -10.09 4.59 29.64
C ARG A 268 -10.71 5.07 28.33
N ARG A 269 -9.92 5.17 27.25
CA ARG A 269 -10.45 5.50 25.91
C ARG A 269 -11.47 4.48 25.44
N ALA A 270 -11.22 3.18 25.65
CA ALA A 270 -12.17 2.12 25.31
C ALA A 270 -13.48 2.25 26.10
N ILE A 271 -13.42 2.56 27.40
CA ILE A 271 -14.61 2.82 28.21
C ILE A 271 -15.36 4.04 27.68
N GLU A 272 -14.68 5.17 27.46
CA GLU A 272 -15.27 6.42 26.95
C GLU A 272 -15.97 6.21 25.60
N ALA A 273 -15.38 5.40 24.71
CA ALA A 273 -15.93 5.10 23.39
C ALA A 273 -17.31 4.43 23.44
N VAL A 274 -17.65 3.71 24.51
CA VAL A 274 -18.93 3.00 24.63
C VAL A 274 -19.97 3.73 25.47
N VAL A 275 -19.60 4.75 26.26
CA VAL A 275 -20.51 5.46 27.18
C VAL A 275 -21.78 5.97 26.48
N GLY A 276 -21.65 6.48 25.25
CA GLY A 276 -22.78 7.04 24.50
C GLY A 276 -23.70 6.01 23.84
N VAL A 277 -23.34 4.71 23.84
CA VAL A 277 -24.06 3.65 23.11
C VAL A 277 -24.53 2.49 24.00
N VAL A 278 -24.11 2.45 25.26
CA VAL A 278 -24.62 1.49 26.26
C VAL A 278 -25.95 1.93 26.85
N ALA A 279 -26.61 1.04 27.60
CA ALA A 279 -27.85 1.39 28.27
C ALA A 279 -27.64 2.55 29.28
N PRO A 280 -28.56 3.52 29.37
CA PRO A 280 -28.48 4.58 30.38
C PRO A 280 -28.40 3.99 31.79
N GLY A 281 -27.32 4.30 32.51
CA GLY A 281 -27.05 3.76 33.85
C GLY A 281 -26.09 2.56 33.88
N THR A 282 -25.71 1.99 32.73
CA THR A 282 -24.59 1.04 32.66
C THR A 282 -23.28 1.78 32.96
N VAL A 283 -22.48 1.26 33.88
CA VAL A 283 -21.20 1.84 34.29
C VAL A 283 -20.08 0.80 34.15
N PHE A 284 -18.97 1.23 33.56
CA PHE A 284 -17.72 0.48 33.54
C PHE A 284 -16.65 1.24 34.31
N THR A 285 -16.02 0.59 35.29
CA THR A 285 -15.04 1.20 36.18
C THR A 285 -13.71 0.48 36.07
N LEU A 286 -12.69 1.17 35.57
CA LEU A 286 -11.31 0.71 35.70
C LEU A 286 -10.85 0.88 37.15
N VAL A 287 -10.33 -0.19 37.75
CA VAL A 287 -9.81 -0.14 39.13
C VAL A 287 -8.34 0.25 39.11
N ASP A 288 -8.08 1.56 39.20
CA ASP A 288 -6.74 2.16 39.11
C ASP A 288 -5.89 1.90 40.37
N GLU A 289 -6.51 1.95 41.55
CA GLU A 289 -5.82 1.78 42.83
C GLU A 289 -5.28 0.36 43.01
N SER A 290 -3.96 0.23 43.13
CA SER A 290 -3.26 -1.05 43.09
C SER A 290 -3.66 -2.02 44.20
N GLU A 291 -3.78 -1.55 45.44
CA GLU A 291 -4.18 -2.37 46.59
C GLU A 291 -5.64 -2.84 46.46
N VAL A 292 -6.53 -1.94 46.02
CA VAL A 292 -7.95 -2.25 45.78
C VAL A 292 -8.08 -3.28 44.67
N ARG A 293 -7.36 -3.10 43.57
CA ARG A 293 -7.35 -4.04 42.45
C ARG A 293 -6.86 -5.42 42.89
N ALA A 294 -5.75 -5.49 43.63
CA ALA A 294 -5.23 -6.77 44.13
C ALA A 294 -6.22 -7.48 45.05
N GLY A 295 -6.87 -6.74 45.96
CA GLY A 295 -7.91 -7.29 46.83
C GLY A 295 -9.12 -7.83 46.06
N LEU A 296 -9.60 -7.09 45.05
CA LEU A 296 -10.72 -7.53 44.22
C LEU A 296 -10.37 -8.73 43.35
N ILE A 297 -9.17 -8.77 42.76
CA ILE A 297 -8.70 -9.89 41.94
C ILE A 297 -8.67 -11.19 42.77
N ALA A 298 -8.24 -11.13 44.03
CA ALA A 298 -8.23 -12.31 44.92
C ALA A 298 -9.62 -12.93 45.13
N GLU A 299 -10.68 -12.14 44.96
CA GLU A 299 -12.08 -12.56 45.10
C GLU A 299 -12.74 -12.95 43.76
N VAL A 300 -12.02 -12.90 42.63
CA VAL A 300 -12.52 -13.29 41.31
C VAL A 300 -12.04 -14.71 40.97
N PRO A 301 -12.95 -15.71 40.94
CA PRO A 301 -12.57 -17.08 40.59
C PRO A 301 -12.05 -17.18 39.14
N GLY A 302 -10.94 -17.88 38.95
CA GLY A 302 -10.40 -18.17 37.62
C GLY A 302 -9.72 -16.98 36.94
N TRP A 303 -9.16 -16.05 37.72
CA TRP A 303 -8.35 -14.95 37.18
C TRP A 303 -7.23 -15.49 36.27
N PRO A 304 -7.14 -15.08 34.99
CA PRO A 304 -6.18 -15.62 34.05
C PRO A 304 -4.77 -15.14 34.34
N ASP A 305 -3.80 -16.03 34.15
CA ASP A 305 -2.37 -15.68 34.20
C ASP A 305 -2.07 -14.60 33.16
N GLY A 306 -1.32 -13.57 33.58
CA GLY A 306 -0.92 -12.46 32.72
C GLY A 306 -1.90 -11.29 32.64
N ALA A 307 -3.13 -11.40 33.18
CA ALA A 307 -4.01 -10.24 33.31
C ALA A 307 -3.49 -9.26 34.37
N THR A 308 -3.43 -7.98 34.01
CA THR A 308 -2.80 -6.90 34.77
C THR A 308 -3.78 -5.81 35.19
N ALA A 309 -4.92 -5.69 34.52
CA ALA A 309 -5.96 -4.72 34.85
C ALA A 309 -7.34 -5.37 35.03
N LEU A 310 -8.20 -4.64 35.76
CA LEU A 310 -9.53 -5.07 36.18
C LEU A 310 -10.54 -3.97 35.82
N VAL A 311 -11.54 -4.31 35.02
CA VAL A 311 -12.70 -3.45 34.78
C VAL A 311 -13.96 -4.09 35.36
N LEU A 312 -14.64 -3.36 36.24
CA LEU A 312 -15.92 -3.76 36.81
C LEU A 312 -17.07 -3.20 35.97
N GLY A 313 -18.02 -4.05 35.59
CA GLY A 313 -19.25 -3.64 34.91
C GLY A 313 -20.47 -3.75 35.81
N SER A 314 -21.31 -2.72 35.81
CA SER A 314 -22.57 -2.68 36.54
C SER A 314 -23.71 -2.20 35.62
N PRO A 315 -24.80 -2.97 35.47
CA PRO A 315 -26.00 -2.53 34.75
C PRO A 315 -26.77 -1.47 35.57
N PRO A 316 -27.77 -0.80 34.97
CA PRO A 316 -28.67 0.07 35.70
C PRO A 316 -29.43 -0.71 36.79
N ALA A 317 -29.58 -0.11 37.98
CA ALA A 317 -30.38 -0.68 39.06
C ALA A 317 -31.80 -0.05 39.09
N PRO A 318 -32.85 -0.83 39.44
CA PRO A 318 -32.87 -2.26 39.72
C PRO A 318 -32.69 -3.12 38.45
N VAL A 319 -32.16 -4.34 38.61
CA VAL A 319 -31.83 -5.24 37.50
C VAL A 319 -32.93 -6.25 37.26
N GLU A 320 -33.56 -6.23 36.08
CA GLU A 320 -34.48 -7.27 35.62
C GLU A 320 -33.78 -8.26 34.68
N PRO A 321 -34.33 -9.47 34.45
CA PRO A 321 -33.69 -10.46 33.56
C PRO A 321 -33.37 -9.95 32.16
N MET A 322 -34.19 -9.06 31.59
CA MET A 322 -33.94 -8.47 30.27
C MET A 322 -32.77 -7.46 30.30
N ASP A 323 -32.53 -6.81 31.44
CA ASP A 323 -31.40 -5.90 31.61
C ASP A 323 -30.08 -6.66 31.60
N LEU A 324 -30.05 -7.91 32.08
CA LEU A 324 -28.87 -8.77 31.98
C LEU A 324 -28.53 -9.15 30.54
N VAL A 325 -29.54 -9.43 29.71
CA VAL A 325 -29.34 -9.68 28.26
C VAL A 325 -28.75 -8.44 27.59
N ARG A 326 -29.31 -7.26 27.90
CA ARG A 326 -28.82 -5.98 27.38
C ARG A 326 -27.40 -5.66 27.88
N PHE A 327 -27.12 -5.94 29.15
CA PHE A 327 -25.81 -5.75 29.77
C PHE A 327 -24.74 -6.66 29.14
N GLY A 328 -25.10 -7.89 28.75
CA GLY A 328 -24.22 -8.74 27.95
C GLY A 328 -23.82 -8.10 26.62
N ALA A 329 -24.74 -7.43 25.94
CA ALA A 329 -24.43 -6.67 24.72
C ALA A 329 -23.54 -5.45 25.00
N ASP A 330 -23.78 -4.74 26.11
CA ASP A 330 -22.94 -3.62 26.53
C ASP A 330 -21.51 -4.06 26.88
N LEU A 331 -21.36 -5.19 27.58
CA LEU A 331 -20.06 -5.82 27.85
C LEU A 331 -19.34 -6.18 26.55
N HIS A 332 -20.04 -6.78 25.58
CA HIS A 332 -19.43 -7.11 24.30
C HIS A 332 -18.97 -5.84 23.54
N ARG A 333 -19.75 -4.74 23.57
CA ARG A 333 -19.31 -3.45 23.01
C ARG A 333 -18.01 -2.96 23.66
N LEU A 334 -17.90 -3.04 24.98
CA LEU A 334 -16.67 -2.67 25.69
C LEU A 334 -15.50 -3.57 25.29
N ARG A 335 -15.70 -4.88 25.21
CA ARG A 335 -14.66 -5.82 24.77
C ARG A 335 -14.16 -5.52 23.36
N VAL A 336 -15.04 -5.16 22.44
CA VAL A 336 -14.66 -4.71 21.09
C VAL A 336 -13.87 -3.41 21.14
N ALA A 337 -14.27 -2.44 21.97
CA ALA A 337 -13.55 -1.18 22.12
C ALA A 337 -12.15 -1.38 22.74
N LEU A 338 -12.01 -2.29 23.70
CA LEU A 338 -10.73 -2.69 24.28
C LEU A 338 -9.81 -3.33 23.23
N ALA A 339 -10.35 -4.25 22.44
CA ALA A 339 -9.59 -4.91 21.38
C ALA A 339 -9.12 -3.94 20.29
N ALA A 340 -9.92 -2.92 19.96
CA ALA A 340 -9.52 -1.85 19.03
C ALA A 340 -8.34 -1.01 19.55
N GLU A 341 -8.14 -0.97 20.87
CA GLU A 341 -6.99 -0.37 21.55
C GLU A 341 -5.84 -1.40 21.78
N GLY A 342 -5.95 -2.61 21.22
CA GLY A 342 -4.96 -3.68 21.36
C GLY A 342 -4.99 -4.43 22.69
N ILE A 343 -6.09 -4.31 23.46
CA ILE A 343 -6.24 -4.91 24.78
C ILE A 343 -7.12 -6.16 24.70
N GLY A 344 -6.54 -7.31 25.05
CA GLY A 344 -7.30 -8.56 25.23
C GLY A 344 -8.20 -8.48 26.48
N SER A 345 -9.31 -9.20 26.48
CA SER A 345 -10.21 -9.22 27.63
C SER A 345 -10.85 -10.59 27.84
N ALA A 346 -10.95 -11.01 29.09
CA ALA A 346 -11.69 -12.19 29.52
C ALA A 346 -12.87 -11.79 30.42
N LEU A 347 -14.07 -12.32 30.12
CA LEU A 347 -15.25 -12.08 30.93
C LEU A 347 -15.33 -13.07 32.10
N LEU A 348 -15.35 -12.55 33.33
CA LEU A 348 -15.38 -13.32 34.57
C LEU A 348 -16.57 -12.90 35.47
N PRO A 349 -16.97 -13.76 36.42
CA PRO A 349 -17.89 -13.37 37.49
C PRO A 349 -17.37 -12.16 38.28
N PRO A 350 -18.26 -11.33 38.88
CA PRO A 350 -17.82 -10.22 39.71
C PRO A 350 -17.16 -10.70 41.02
N PRO A 351 -16.27 -9.87 41.63
CA PRO A 351 -15.71 -10.16 42.94
C PRO A 351 -16.80 -10.35 43.98
N SER A 352 -16.60 -11.32 44.88
CA SER A 352 -17.49 -11.56 46.02
C SER A 352 -17.70 -10.29 46.84
N GLY A 353 -18.96 -9.93 47.11
CA GLY A 353 -19.31 -8.75 47.91
C GLY A 353 -19.21 -7.41 47.19
N SER A 354 -18.85 -7.38 45.90
CA SER A 354 -18.94 -6.16 45.08
C SER A 354 -20.36 -5.90 44.59
N THR A 355 -20.67 -4.64 44.23
CA THR A 355 -21.93 -4.27 43.57
C THR A 355 -21.89 -4.49 42.05
N ALA A 356 -20.77 -4.98 41.52
CA ALA A 356 -20.61 -5.23 40.10
C ALA A 356 -21.38 -6.49 39.68
N SER A 357 -21.80 -6.55 38.41
CA SER A 357 -22.45 -7.74 37.84
C SER A 357 -21.54 -8.50 36.87
N ALA A 358 -20.40 -7.93 36.49
CA ALA A 358 -19.38 -8.60 35.67
C ALA A 358 -17.99 -8.01 35.91
N THR A 359 -16.98 -8.79 35.55
CA THR A 359 -15.57 -8.39 35.55
C THR A 359 -14.94 -8.68 34.21
N LEU A 360 -14.14 -7.74 33.70
CA LEU A 360 -13.20 -7.99 32.62
C LEU A 360 -11.78 -8.01 33.19
N ALA A 361 -11.10 -9.13 33.00
CA ALA A 361 -9.65 -9.25 33.21
C ALA A 361 -8.95 -8.85 31.91
N LEU A 362 -8.02 -7.90 31.98
CA LEU A 362 -7.27 -7.34 30.84
C LEU A 362 -5.79 -7.68 30.91
#